data_AF-A0A345LVI2-F1
#
_entry.id   AF-A0A345LVI2-F1
#
_cell.length_a   1.000
_cell.length_b   1.000
_cell.length_c   1.000
_cell.angle_alpha   90.00
_cell.angle_beta   90.00
_cell.angle_gamma   90.00
#
_symmetry.space_group_name_H-M   'P 1'
#
loop_
_entity.id
_entity.type
_entity.pdbx_description
1 polymer ?
#
loop_
_entity_poly.entity_id
_entity_poly.type
_entity_poly.pdbx_seq_one_letter_code
_entity_poly.pdbx_strand_id
1 'polypeptide(L)'
;MREGVIYGLSNEDYHNDEAISSTSVKAISVSPANLYFNPFKGSKSAQIGTAIHAALLEPEVFETDFILEPEIKTRASKEYKELAKTYNADNILINGEVETITPMIESARMNTDFMDYMAAKEKSEVSMFATCPITGLSLIMNAKT
;
A
#
# COMPACT_ATOMS: atom_id res chain seq x y z
N MET A 1 21.09 -4.71 4.92
CA MET A 1 21.08 -3.63 3.91
C MET A 1 21.80 -2.40 4.47
N ARG A 2 22.25 -1.44 3.65
CA ARG A 2 22.86 -0.18 4.16
C ARG A 2 21.77 0.65 4.83
N GLU A 3 22.09 1.23 5.99
CA GLU A 3 21.25 2.24 6.64
C GLU A 3 21.03 3.43 5.71
N GLY A 4 19.82 4.00 5.73
CA GLY A 4 19.46 5.15 4.91
C GLY A 4 18.14 5.00 4.16
N VAL A 5 17.88 5.96 3.28
CA VAL A 5 16.68 6.02 2.43
C VAL A 5 16.92 5.24 1.15
N ILE A 6 16.03 4.30 0.84
CA ILE A 6 16.02 3.49 -0.38
C ILE A 6 14.79 3.89 -1.20
N TYR A 7 15.06 4.29 -2.45
CA TYR A 7 14.03 4.67 -3.42
C TYR A 7 13.69 3.48 -4.32
N GLY A 8 12.41 3.33 -4.66
CA GLY A 8 11.95 2.32 -5.61
C GLY A 8 12.14 0.87 -5.15
N LEU A 9 12.18 0.63 -3.83
CA LEU A 9 12.13 -0.72 -3.28
C LEU A 9 10.75 -1.30 -3.60
N SER A 10 10.69 -2.46 -4.24
CA SER A 10 9.41 -3.08 -4.56
C SER A 10 8.68 -3.47 -3.27
N ASN A 11 7.34 -3.51 -3.32
CA ASN A 11 6.54 -3.94 -2.17
C ASN A 11 6.88 -5.39 -1.75
N GLU A 12 7.21 -6.25 -2.71
CA GLU A 12 7.65 -7.62 -2.46
C GLU A 12 9.00 -7.65 -1.72
N ASP A 13 10.00 -6.90 -2.19
CA ASP A 13 11.30 -6.82 -1.53
C ASP A 13 11.20 -6.21 -0.13
N TYR A 14 10.34 -5.19 0.05
CA TYR A 14 10.05 -4.57 1.35
C TYR A 14 9.49 -5.59 2.35
N HIS A 15 8.58 -6.46 1.91
CA HIS A 15 7.95 -7.46 2.78
C HIS A 15 8.80 -8.72 2.97
N ASN A 16 9.77 -8.99 2.09
CA ASN A 16 10.71 -10.10 2.19
C ASN A 16 11.93 -9.79 3.08
N ASP A 17 12.16 -8.52 3.44
CA ASP A 17 13.28 -8.14 4.30
C ASP A 17 13.08 -8.63 5.75
N GLU A 18 14.17 -9.03 6.40
CA GLU A 18 14.16 -9.50 7.80
C GLU A 18 14.06 -8.36 8.83
N ALA A 19 14.18 -7.11 8.40
CA ALA A 19 14.10 -5.93 9.26
C ALA A 19 12.71 -5.77 9.89
N ILE A 20 12.71 -5.25 11.12
CA ILE A 20 11.51 -5.13 11.93
C ILE A 20 10.72 -3.89 11.48
N SER A 21 9.52 -4.13 10.94
CA SER A 21 8.58 -3.07 10.59
C SER A 21 7.74 -2.58 11.78
N SER A 22 7.09 -1.43 11.65
CA SER A 22 6.14 -0.93 12.64
C SER A 22 4.97 -1.90 12.88
N THR A 23 4.54 -2.64 11.85
CA THR A 23 3.54 -3.71 11.97
C THR A 23 4.07 -4.88 12.79
N SER A 24 5.34 -5.26 12.60
CA SER A 24 5.99 -6.31 13.39
C SER A 24 6.05 -5.93 14.87
N VAL A 25 6.39 -4.67 15.18
CA VAL A 25 6.38 -4.14 16.56
C VAL A 25 4.98 -4.16 17.17
N LYS A 26 3.93 -3.80 16.41
CA LYS A 26 2.54 -3.89 16.87
C LYS A 26 2.14 -5.35 17.14
N ALA A 27 2.52 -6.28 16.27
CA ALA A 27 2.17 -7.69 16.42
C ALA A 27 2.82 -8.31 17.67
N ILE A 28 4.13 -8.06 17.88
CA ILE A 28 4.86 -8.57 19.06
C ILE A 28 4.37 -7.94 20.37
N SER A 29 3.87 -6.69 20.32
CA SER A 29 3.31 -6.01 21.51
C SER A 29 2.07 -6.72 22.07
N VAL A 30 1.35 -7.47 21.23
CA VAL A 30 0.28 -8.37 21.66
C VAL A 30 0.90 -9.64 22.25
N SER A 31 1.72 -10.33 21.45
CA SER A 31 2.60 -11.43 21.90
C SER A 31 3.58 -11.82 20.79
N PRO A 32 4.73 -12.44 21.12
CA PRO A 32 5.62 -13.03 20.11
C PRO A 32 4.91 -14.05 19.22
N ALA A 33 4.00 -14.85 19.79
CA ALA A 33 3.23 -15.83 19.03
C ALA A 33 2.36 -15.17 17.95
N ASN A 34 1.81 -13.99 18.22
CA ASN A 34 1.00 -13.26 17.24
C ASN A 34 1.81 -12.80 16.02
N LEU A 35 3.10 -12.49 16.18
CA LEU A 35 3.98 -12.18 15.05
C LEU A 35 4.24 -13.41 14.17
N TYR A 36 4.57 -14.56 14.78
CA TYR A 36 5.02 -15.75 14.05
C TYR A 36 3.89 -16.64 13.52
N PHE A 37 2.75 -16.70 14.22
CA PHE A 37 1.68 -17.66 13.90
C PHE A 37 0.41 -17.02 13.34
N ASN A 38 0.33 -15.68 13.32
CA ASN A 38 -0.82 -14.96 12.78
C ASN A 38 -0.38 -13.95 11.71
N PRO A 39 0.23 -14.43 10.60
CA PRO A 39 0.66 -13.55 9.53
C PRO A 39 -0.55 -12.81 8.95
N PHE A 40 -0.37 -11.52 8.66
CA PHE A 40 -1.41 -10.73 8.03
C PHE A 40 -1.74 -11.32 6.66
N LYS A 41 -3.00 -11.69 6.47
CA LYS A 41 -3.55 -12.07 5.16
C LYS A 41 -4.25 -10.83 4.62
N GLY A 42 -3.89 -10.41 3.41
CA GLY A 42 -4.46 -9.24 2.76
C GLY A 42 -5.99 -9.20 2.90
N SER A 43 -6.53 -8.00 3.13
CA SER A 43 -7.97 -7.79 3.25
C SER A 43 -8.46 -6.88 2.13
N LYS A 44 -9.76 -6.97 1.83
CA LYS A 44 -10.40 -6.06 0.86
C LYS A 44 -10.20 -4.59 1.23
N SER A 45 -10.28 -4.27 2.51
CA SER A 45 -10.03 -2.91 3.01
C SER A 45 -8.58 -2.48 2.82
N ALA A 46 -7.62 -3.40 2.96
CA ALA A 46 -6.22 -3.10 2.68
C ALA A 46 -6.00 -2.81 1.20
N GLN A 47 -6.59 -3.60 0.28
CA GLN A 47 -6.52 -3.36 -1.17
C GLN A 47 -7.08 -1.98 -1.54
N ILE A 48 -8.25 -1.61 -1.00
CA ILE A 48 -8.83 -0.27 -1.21
C ILE A 48 -7.92 0.82 -0.67
N GLY A 49 -7.34 0.63 0.52
CA GLY A 49 -6.37 1.56 1.09
C GLY A 49 -5.14 1.74 0.18
N THR A 50 -4.58 0.65 -0.33
CA THR A 50 -3.46 0.68 -1.26
C THR A 50 -3.79 1.45 -2.53
N ALA A 51 -4.98 1.25 -3.11
CA ALA A 51 -5.43 1.98 -4.28
C ALA A 51 -5.55 3.49 -4.04
N ILE A 52 -6.10 3.89 -2.88
CA ILE A 52 -6.22 5.31 -2.51
C ILE A 52 -4.85 5.94 -2.29
N HIS A 53 -3.92 5.22 -1.64
CA HIS A 53 -2.54 5.68 -1.46
C HIS A 53 -1.85 5.91 -2.80
N ALA A 54 -1.91 4.93 -3.71
CA ALA A 54 -1.36 5.08 -5.05
C ALA A 54 -1.99 6.28 -5.78
N ALA A 55 -3.32 6.42 -5.76
CA ALA A 55 -4.00 7.53 -6.45
C ALA A 55 -3.64 8.93 -5.94
N LEU A 56 -3.20 9.05 -4.68
CA LEU A 56 -2.85 10.33 -4.05
C LEU A 56 -1.35 10.59 -4.05
N LEU A 57 -0.52 9.58 -3.79
CA LEU A 57 0.92 9.68 -3.55
C LEU A 57 1.76 9.33 -4.78
N GLU A 58 1.28 8.41 -5.61
CA GLU A 58 1.98 7.87 -6.79
C GLU A 58 1.00 7.76 -7.98
N PRO A 59 0.42 8.88 -8.46
CA PRO A 59 -0.65 8.86 -9.45
C PRO A 59 -0.25 8.14 -10.75
N GLU A 60 1.03 8.19 -11.13
CA GLU A 60 1.55 7.44 -12.27
C GLU A 60 1.46 5.91 -12.07
N VAL A 61 1.73 5.42 -10.86
CA VAL A 61 1.61 3.98 -10.53
C VAL A 61 0.13 3.61 -10.49
N PHE A 62 -0.73 4.50 -9.97
CA PHE A 62 -2.16 4.27 -9.98
C PHE A 62 -2.72 4.11 -11.40
N GLU A 63 -2.31 4.99 -12.32
CA GLU A 63 -2.75 4.95 -13.72
C GLU A 63 -2.24 3.72 -14.48
N THR A 64 -1.05 3.19 -14.15
CA THR A 64 -0.48 2.03 -14.85
C THR A 64 -0.96 0.70 -14.27
N ASP A 65 -1.05 0.61 -12.95
CA ASP A 65 -1.14 -0.68 -12.26
C ASP A 65 -2.56 -1.00 -11.80
N PHE A 66 -3.45 0.00 -11.65
CA PHE A 66 -4.82 -0.17 -11.17
C PHE A 66 -5.84 -0.09 -12.29
N ILE A 67 -6.84 -0.98 -12.23
CA ILE A 67 -7.91 -1.09 -13.21
C ILE A 67 -9.25 -0.85 -12.49
N LEU A 68 -9.99 0.16 -12.96
CA LEU A 68 -11.29 0.56 -12.42
C LEU A 68 -12.39 0.16 -13.40
N GLU A 69 -13.21 -0.82 -13.01
CA GLU A 69 -14.28 -1.37 -13.85
C GLU A 69 -15.65 -1.28 -13.15
N PRO A 70 -16.32 -0.12 -13.20
CA PRO A 70 -17.59 0.09 -12.49
C PRO A 70 -18.73 -0.82 -12.99
N GLU A 71 -18.66 -1.25 -14.25
CA GLU A 71 -19.68 -2.09 -14.90
C GLU A 71 -19.63 -3.56 -14.46
N ILE A 72 -18.48 -4.04 -13.98
CA ILE A 72 -18.31 -5.44 -13.56
C ILE A 72 -18.92 -5.64 -12.17
N LYS A 73 -20.08 -6.28 -12.09
CA LYS A 73 -20.79 -6.48 -10.80
C LYS A 73 -20.23 -7.60 -9.94
N THR A 74 -19.48 -8.53 -10.51
CA THR A 74 -19.01 -9.73 -9.80
C THR A 74 -17.68 -10.25 -10.35
N ARG A 75 -16.79 -10.69 -9.44
CA ARG A 75 -15.53 -11.34 -9.78
C ARG A 75 -15.70 -12.73 -10.42
N ALA A 76 -16.92 -13.28 -10.42
CA ALA A 76 -17.23 -14.52 -11.13
C ALA A 76 -17.45 -14.33 -12.64
N SER A 77 -17.63 -13.08 -13.09
CA SER A 77 -17.95 -12.76 -14.48
C SER A 77 -16.82 -13.14 -15.44
N LYS A 78 -17.16 -13.30 -16.71
CA LYS A 78 -16.16 -13.64 -17.74
C LYS A 78 -15.19 -12.48 -17.93
N GLU A 79 -15.72 -11.26 -17.94
CA GLU A 79 -14.99 -10.01 -18.09
C GLU A 79 -13.91 -9.87 -17.01
N TYR A 80 -14.27 -10.09 -15.74
CA TYR A 80 -13.29 -10.05 -14.64
C TYR A 80 -12.21 -11.12 -14.80
N LYS A 81 -12.59 -12.35 -15.18
CA LYS A 81 -11.63 -13.44 -15.38
C LYS A 81 -10.67 -13.19 -16.53
N GLU A 82 -11.09 -12.47 -17.58
CA GLU A 82 -10.17 -12.07 -18.65
C GLU A 82 -9.18 -11.02 -18.15
N LEU A 83 -9.64 -10.03 -17.39
CA LEU A 83 -8.75 -9.01 -16.80
C LEU A 83 -7.74 -9.64 -15.81
N ALA A 84 -8.20 -10.54 -14.95
CA ALA A 84 -7.38 -11.21 -13.95
C ALA A 84 -6.32 -12.19 -14.53
N LYS A 85 -6.33 -12.46 -15.84
CA LYS A 85 -5.24 -13.19 -16.51
C LYS A 85 -4.06 -12.29 -16.85
N THR A 86 -4.33 -11.01 -17.07
CA THR A 86 -3.34 -10.03 -17.57
C THR A 86 -2.83 -9.14 -16.44
N TYR A 87 -3.72 -8.77 -15.51
CA TYR A 87 -3.43 -7.86 -14.40
C TYR A 87 -3.49 -8.59 -13.05
N ASN A 88 -2.82 -8.01 -12.05
CA ASN A 88 -2.92 -8.50 -10.68
C ASN A 88 -4.35 -8.31 -10.15
N ALA A 89 -4.96 -9.40 -9.67
CA ALA A 89 -6.33 -9.41 -9.15
C ALA A 89 -6.57 -8.46 -7.97
N ASP A 90 -5.51 -8.09 -7.24
CA ASP A 90 -5.55 -7.12 -6.14
C ASP A 90 -5.68 -5.67 -6.62
N ASN A 91 -5.26 -5.40 -7.86
CA ASN A 91 -5.31 -4.05 -8.45
C ASN A 91 -6.57 -3.82 -9.31
N ILE A 92 -7.40 -4.85 -9.50
CA ILE A 92 -8.67 -4.74 -10.23
C ILE A 92 -9.78 -4.41 -9.24
N LEU A 93 -10.36 -3.23 -9.37
CA LEU A 93 -11.45 -2.72 -8.57
C LEU A 93 -12.74 -2.67 -9.38
N ILE A 94 -13.82 -3.22 -8.83
CA ILE A 94 -15.07 -3.42 -9.55
C ILE A 94 -16.27 -2.77 -8.86
N ASN A 95 -17.24 -2.30 -9.64
CA ASN A 95 -18.55 -1.81 -9.20
C ASN A 95 -18.51 -1.02 -7.87
N GLY A 96 -19.05 -1.56 -6.77
CA GLY A 96 -19.11 -0.88 -5.47
C GLY A 96 -17.75 -0.51 -4.88
N GLU A 97 -16.65 -1.16 -5.29
CA GLU A 97 -15.29 -0.73 -4.92
C GLU A 97 -14.97 0.61 -5.58
N VAL A 98 -15.23 0.75 -6.88
CA VAL A 98 -15.02 1.99 -7.65
C VAL A 98 -15.91 3.12 -7.11
N GLU A 99 -17.17 2.82 -6.81
CA GLU A 99 -18.12 3.77 -6.18
C GLU A 99 -17.65 4.22 -4.79
N THR A 100 -16.85 3.41 -4.10
CA THR A 100 -16.29 3.76 -2.79
C THR A 100 -15.02 4.58 -2.92
N ILE A 101 -14.06 4.16 -3.78
CA ILE A 101 -12.77 4.85 -3.83
C ILE A 101 -12.88 6.24 -4.45
N THR A 102 -13.74 6.39 -5.47
CA THR A 102 -13.77 7.62 -6.28
C THR A 102 -14.15 8.83 -5.41
N PRO A 103 -15.23 8.79 -4.62
CA PRO A 103 -15.54 9.87 -3.69
C PRO A 103 -14.49 10.08 -2.60
N MET A 104 -13.79 9.02 -2.15
CA MET A 104 -12.73 9.15 -1.14
C MET A 104 -11.53 9.93 -1.68
N ILE A 105 -11.10 9.63 -2.90
CA ILE A 105 -9.99 10.34 -3.58
C ILE A 105 -10.40 11.79 -3.81
N GLU A 106 -11.59 12.03 -4.34
CA GLU A 106 -12.09 13.39 -4.59
C GLU A 106 -12.24 14.19 -3.29
N SER A 107 -12.73 13.55 -2.22
CA SER A 107 -12.81 14.19 -0.90
C SER A 107 -11.44 14.56 -0.33
N ALA A 108 -10.43 13.72 -0.52
CA ALA A 108 -9.07 14.04 -0.09
C ALA A 108 -8.52 15.24 -0.88
N ARG A 109 -8.76 15.29 -2.20
CA ARG A 109 -8.32 16.38 -3.09
C ARG A 109 -8.99 17.72 -2.81
N MET A 110 -10.19 17.73 -2.24
CA MET A 110 -10.86 18.96 -1.82
C MET A 110 -10.21 19.65 -0.61
N ASN A 111 -9.35 18.95 0.14
CA ASN A 111 -8.62 19.54 1.26
C ASN A 111 -7.37 20.27 0.73
N THR A 112 -7.42 21.60 0.72
CA THR A 112 -6.33 22.44 0.20
C THR A 112 -5.04 22.28 0.98
N ASP A 113 -5.10 22.18 2.31
CA ASP A 113 -3.91 22.00 3.14
C ASP A 113 -3.22 20.67 2.81
N PHE A 114 -4.01 19.61 2.65
CA PHE A 114 -3.48 18.30 2.22
C PHE A 114 -2.84 18.38 0.84
N MET A 115 -3.51 19.03 -0.13
CA MET A 115 -2.98 19.17 -1.48
C MET A 115 -1.71 20.02 -1.55
N ASP A 116 -1.56 21.00 -0.66
CA ASP A 116 -0.32 21.78 -0.53
C ASP A 116 0.87 20.90 -0.10
N TYR A 117 0.65 19.95 0.82
CA TYR A 117 1.67 18.95 1.18
C TYR A 117 1.96 18.01 0.01
N MET A 118 0.94 17.52 -0.69
CA MET A 118 1.11 16.63 -1.85
C MET A 118 1.81 17.31 -3.03
N ALA A 119 1.69 18.63 -3.16
CA ALA A 119 2.36 19.41 -4.21
C ALA A 119 3.88 19.57 -3.96
N ALA A 120 4.37 19.22 -2.76
CA ALA A 120 5.79 19.21 -2.49
C ALA A 120 6.50 18.19 -3.41
N LYS A 121 7.62 18.58 -4.03
CA LYS A 121 8.41 17.70 -4.92
C LYS A 121 9.16 16.57 -4.20
N GLU A 122 8.78 16.25 -2.97
CA GLU A 122 9.40 15.20 -2.20
C GLU A 122 8.94 13.83 -2.71
N LYS A 123 9.67 12.77 -2.34
CA LYS A 123 9.38 11.41 -2.79
C LYS A 123 8.49 10.74 -1.75
N SER A 124 7.29 10.34 -2.14
CA SER A 124 6.38 9.55 -1.34
C SER A 124 6.72 8.05 -1.42
N GLU A 125 6.17 7.25 -0.49
CA GLU A 125 6.33 5.79 -0.38
C GLU A 125 7.80 5.31 -0.36
N VAL A 126 8.71 6.11 0.22
CA VAL A 126 10.13 5.77 0.35
C VAL A 126 10.41 4.82 1.51
N SER A 127 11.29 3.85 1.28
CA SER A 127 11.69 2.88 2.30
C SER A 127 12.90 3.38 3.06
N MET A 128 12.86 3.32 4.40
CA MET A 128 13.95 3.78 5.26
C MET A 128 14.42 2.63 6.14
N PHE A 129 15.73 2.41 6.15
CA PHE A 129 16.40 1.43 7.00
C PHE A 129 17.21 2.13 8.09
N ALA A 130 17.04 1.67 9.32
CA ALA A 130 17.79 2.19 10.45
C ALA A 130 18.14 1.05 11.43
N THR A 131 19.25 1.19 12.15
CA THR A 131 19.55 0.30 13.28
C THR A 131 19.13 0.96 14.58
N CYS A 132 18.41 0.23 15.42
CA CYS A 132 18.05 0.72 16.74
C CYS A 132 19.31 0.87 17.61
N PRO A 133 19.62 2.06 18.14
CA PRO A 133 20.85 2.26 18.92
C PRO A 133 20.85 1.54 20.28
N ILE A 134 19.67 1.14 20.79
CA ILE A 134 19.53 0.47 22.08
C ILE A 134 19.59 -1.05 21.92
N THR A 135 18.89 -1.61 20.95
CA THR A 135 18.73 -3.06 20.79
C THR A 135 19.64 -3.64 19.70
N GLY A 136 20.22 -2.81 18.83
CA GLY A 136 20.99 -3.25 17.66
C GLY A 136 20.15 -3.89 16.56
N LEU A 137 18.81 -3.88 16.68
CA LEU A 137 17.91 -4.49 15.71
C LEU A 137 17.77 -3.61 14.46
N SER A 138 17.73 -4.25 13.29
CA SER A 138 17.43 -3.58 12.03
C SER A 138 15.94 -3.26 11.94
N LEU A 139 15.63 -2.02 11.58
CA LEU A 139 14.29 -1.47 11.44
C LEU A 139 14.04 -1.04 10.00
N ILE A 140 12.83 -1.26 9.53
CA ILE A 140 12.36 -0.80 8.23
C ILE A 140 11.05 -0.03 8.39
N MET A 141 10.90 1.06 7.65
CA MET A 141 9.63 1.79 7.56
C MET A 141 9.42 2.33 6.15
N ASN A 142 8.16 2.37 5.75
CA ASN A 142 7.75 3.08 4.54
C ASN A 142 7.17 4.45 4.94
N ALA A 143 7.75 5.52 4.42
CA ALA A 143 7.32 6.89 4.67
C ALA A 143 6.37 7.35 3.57
N LYS A 144 5.18 7.76 4.00
CA LYS A 144 4.07 8.21 3.15
C LYS A 144 3.91 9.70 3.40
N THR A 145 4.71 10.52 2.73
CA THR A 145 4.66 11.98 2.82
C THR A 145 3.87 12.58 1.68
#